data_AF-A0A7W0MEW8-F1
#
_entry.id   AF-A0A7W0MEW8-F1
#
_cell.length_a   1.000
_cell.length_b   1.000
_cell.length_c   1.000
_cell.angle_alpha   90.00
_cell.angle_beta   90.00
_cell.angle_gamma   90.00
#
_symmetry.space_group_name_H-M   'P 1'
#
loop_
_entity.id
_entity.type
_entity.pdbx_description
1 polymer ?
#
loop_
_entity_poly.entity_id
_entity_poly.type
_entity_poly.pdbx_seq_one_letter_code
_entity_poly.pdbx_strand_id
1 'polypeptide(L)' 'MLIIPAIDLKGGRCVRLTQGRKADVTVYDGEPVEIAREFAAAGARML' A
#
# COMPACT_ATOMS: atom_id res chain seq x y z
N MET A 1 5.04 20.10 -5.57
CA MET A 1 3.94 19.10 -5.48
C MET A 1 4.50 17.89 -4.75
N LEU A 2 3.80 17.37 -3.72
CA LEU A 2 4.24 16.19 -2.94
C LEU A 2 3.52 14.95 -3.49
N ILE A 3 4.28 13.88 -3.77
CA ILE A 3 3.72 12.57 -4.11
C ILE A 3 3.66 11.72 -2.85
N ILE A 4 2.48 11.17 -2.57
CA ILE A 4 2.21 10.39 -1.36
C ILE A 4 1.76 9.00 -1.82
N PRO A 5 2.67 8.02 -1.91
CA PRO A 5 2.28 6.63 -2.14
C PRO A 5 1.45 6.12 -0.96
N ALA A 6 0.52 5.21 -1.23
CA ALA A 6 -0.41 4.68 -0.22
C ALA A 6 -0.39 3.16 -0.22
N ILE A 7 -0.50 2.57 0.97
CA ILE A 7 -0.62 1.12 1.20
C ILE A 7 -1.89 0.88 2.01
N ASP A 8 -2.86 0.16 1.43
CA ASP A 8 -4.04 -0.27 2.19
C ASP A 8 -3.74 -1.60 2.90
N LEU A 9 -4.10 -1.69 4.19
CA LEU A 9 -3.80 -2.87 5.02
C LEU A 9 -5.08 -3.59 5.43
N LYS A 10 -5.08 -4.92 5.30
CA LYS A 10 -6.13 -5.79 5.84
C LYS A 10 -5.54 -7.13 6.26
N GLY A 11 -5.73 -7.50 7.53
CA GLY A 11 -5.24 -8.79 8.06
C GLY A 11 -3.73 -8.97 7.95
N GLY A 12 -2.95 -7.88 8.09
CA GLY A 12 -1.50 -7.91 7.97
C GLY A 12 -0.95 -7.95 6.54
N ARG A 13 -1.81 -7.85 5.51
CA ARG A 13 -1.43 -7.91 4.09
C ARG A 13 -1.71 -6.59 3.39
N CYS A 14 -0.91 -6.30 2.35
CA CYS A 14 -1.19 -5.25 1.38
C CYS A 14 -2.40 -5.62 0.52
N VAL A 15 -3.38 -4.73 0.43
CA VAL A 15 -4.59 -4.96 -0.36
C VAL A 15 -4.95 -3.74 -1.22
N ARG A 16 -5.92 -3.91 -2.11
CA ARG A 16 -6.66 -2.82 -2.75
C ARG A 16 -8.12 -3.21 -2.85
N LEU A 17 -9.01 -2.29 -2.53
CA LEU A 17 -10.44 -2.46 -2.78
C LEU A 17 -10.83 -1.73 -4.06
N THR A 18 -11.44 -2.44 -5.02
CA THR A 18 -11.95 -1.80 -6.23
C THR A 18 -13.10 -0.87 -5.85
N GLN A 19 -12.90 0.45 -6.03
CA GLN A 19 -13.86 1.48 -5.65
C GLN A 19 -14.35 1.37 -4.18
N GLY A 20 -13.50 0.86 -3.28
CA GLY A 20 -13.83 0.71 -1.86
C GLY A 20 -14.72 -0.49 -1.52
N ARG A 21 -15.10 -1.33 -2.49
CA ARG A 21 -15.94 -2.51 -2.23
C ARG A 21 -15.16 -3.62 -1.57
N LYS A 22 -15.58 -4.03 -0.38
CA LYS A 22 -14.94 -5.12 0.40
C LYS A 22 -14.99 -6.49 -0.30
N ALA A 23 -15.98 -6.71 -1.16
CA ALA A 23 -16.12 -7.93 -1.94
C ALA A 23 -15.09 -8.01 -3.08
N ASP A 24 -14.63 -6.87 -3.58
CA ASP A 24 -13.71 -6.76 -4.71
C ASP A 24 -12.30 -6.42 -4.21
N VAL A 25 -11.76 -7.29 -3.36
CA VAL A 25 -10.42 -7.14 -2.78
C VAL A 25 -9.37 -7.85 -3.63
N THR A 26 -8.32 -7.13 -3.97
CA THR A 26 -7.07 -7.69 -4.49
C THR A 26 -6.06 -7.74 -3.36
N VAL A 27 -5.47 -8.91 -3.11
CA VAL A 27 -4.36 -9.08 -2.16
C VAL A 27 -3.06 -9.09 -2.95
N TYR A 28 -2.09 -8.30 -2.51
CA TYR A 28 -0.75 -8.30 -3.09
C TYR A 28 0.19 -9.15 -2.26
N ASP A 29 1.18 -9.74 -2.94
CA ASP A 29 2.32 -10.37 -2.30
C ASP A 29 3.35 -9.29 -1.92
N GLY A 30 3.94 -9.43 -0.73
CA GLY A 30 4.88 -8.45 -0.17
C GLY A 30 4.50 -8.07 1.27
N GLU A 31 5.52 -8.01 2.12
CA GLU A 31 5.35 -7.54 3.51
C GLU A 31 5.13 -6.02 3.51
N PRO A 32 4.10 -5.50 4.20
CA PRO A 32 3.79 -4.06 4.21
C PRO A 32 4.97 -3.16 4.56
N VAL A 33 5.81 -3.62 5.49
CA VAL A 33 6.98 -2.89 5.96
C VAL A 33 8.02 -2.76 4.85
N GLU A 34 8.25 -3.81 4.06
CA GLU A 34 9.22 -3.78 2.97
C GLU A 34 8.76 -2.85 1.85
N ILE A 35 7.47 -2.87 1.50
CA ILE A 35 6.90 -1.92 0.52
C ILE A 35 7.04 -0.47 1.00
N ALA A 36 6.79 -0.20 2.29
CA ALA A 36 6.99 1.14 2.85
C ALA A 36 8.47 1.58 2.81
N ARG A 37 9.40 0.66 3.05
CA ARG A 37 10.85 0.93 2.90
C ARG A 37 11.23 1.21 1.45
N GLU A 38 10.69 0.48 0.49
CA GLU A 38 10.91 0.72 -0.94
C GLU A 38 10.42 2.10 -1.36
N PHE A 39 9.24 2.52 -0.91
CA PHE A 39 8.74 3.88 -1.16
C PHE A 39 9.63 4.96 -0.55
N ALA A 40 10.08 4.78 0.69
CA ALA A 40 11.02 5.70 1.31
C ALA A 40 12.36 5.76 0.54
N ALA A 41 12.89 4.61 0.11
CA ALA A 41 14.11 4.52 -0.69
C ALA A 41 13.96 5.18 -2.07
N ALA A 42 12.76 5.14 -2.65
CA ALA A 42 12.42 5.83 -3.90
C ALA A 42 12.22 7.36 -3.72
N GLY A 43 12.36 7.89 -2.51
CA GLY A 43 12.30 9.32 -2.22
C GLY A 43 10.95 9.83 -1.71
N ALA A 44 10.01 8.94 -1.37
CA ALA A 44 8.78 9.34 -0.70
C ALA A 44 9.10 9.94 0.67
N ARG A 45 8.57 11.14 0.94
CA ARG A 45 8.73 11.83 2.24
C ARG A 45 7.56 11.59 3.19
N MET A 46 6.48 11.02 2.68
CA MET A 46 5.26 10.72 3.44
C MET A 46 4.55 9.52 2.81
N LEU A 47 3.85 8.75 3.65
CA LEU A 47 3.08 7.54 3.35
C LEU A 47 1.74 7.61 4.11
#